data_AF-A0A839N831-F1
#
_entry.id   AF-A0A839N831-F1
#
_cell.length_a   1.000
_cell.length_b   1.000
_cell.length_c   1.000
_cell.angle_alpha   90.00
_cell.angle_beta   90.00
_cell.angle_gamma   90.00
#
_symmetry.space_group_name_H-M   'P 1'
#
loop_
_entity.id
_entity.type
_entity.pdbx_description
1 polymer ?
#
loop_
_entity_poly.entity_id
_entity_poly.type
_entity_poly.pdbx_seq_one_letter_code
_entity_poly.pdbx_strand_id
1 'polypeptide(L)'
;MTLSPQQCTPIRTERDLFERWRMFMGDGGFGRRSLWLIFLDDRGQQSEFLMPIDDIPMLPDARDVRAIGDLIGRLREETGVAQVPMLISRPGREQMTEGDRRWAVALTAAVRDQHPRWPIHLATRGRVQVFTPDDLLGSRAS
;
A
#
# COMPACT_ATOMS: atom_id res chain seq x y z
N MET A 1 -22.30 -7.13 -8.72
CA MET A 1 -21.75 -8.22 -7.89
C MET A 1 -21.29 -7.61 -6.58
N THR A 2 -21.94 -7.94 -5.47
CA THR A 2 -21.54 -7.46 -4.14
C THR A 2 -20.56 -8.48 -3.58
N LEU A 3 -19.27 -8.17 -3.59
CA LEU A 3 -18.27 -9.01 -2.93
C LEU A 3 -18.49 -8.86 -1.42
N SER A 4 -19.10 -9.86 -0.79
CA SER A 4 -19.17 -9.91 0.66
C SER A 4 -17.74 -10.07 1.22
N PRO A 5 -17.29 -9.21 2.15
CA PRO A 5 -15.92 -9.22 2.67
C PRO A 5 -15.46 -10.59 3.23
N GLN A 6 -16.43 -11.38 3.71
CA GLN A 6 -16.23 -12.69 4.32
C GLN A 6 -15.89 -13.83 3.33
N GLN A 7 -15.94 -13.60 2.02
CA GLN A 7 -15.70 -14.64 1.00
C GLN A 7 -14.33 -14.54 0.31
N CYS A 8 -13.49 -13.63 0.77
CA CYS A 8 -12.21 -13.38 0.14
C CYS A 8 -11.11 -14.21 0.81
N THR A 9 -10.36 -14.98 0.02
CA THR A 9 -9.25 -15.84 0.50
C THR A 9 -8.27 -15.04 1.37
N PRO A 10 -7.88 -15.56 2.55
CA PRO A 10 -6.89 -14.93 3.41
C PRO A 10 -5.59 -14.59 2.66
N ILE A 11 -5.01 -13.43 2.94
CA ILE A 11 -3.74 -12.98 2.34
C ILE A 11 -2.59 -13.53 3.18
N ARG A 12 -1.93 -14.59 2.69
CA ARG A 12 -0.84 -15.27 3.42
C ARG A 12 0.47 -15.29 2.67
N THR A 13 0.41 -15.10 1.37
CA THR A 13 1.55 -15.06 0.45
C THR A 13 1.56 -13.77 -0.37
N GLU A 14 2.70 -13.43 -0.97
CA GLU A 14 2.82 -12.30 -1.88
C GLU A 14 1.89 -12.44 -3.10
N ARG A 15 1.68 -13.68 -3.56
CA ARG A 15 0.74 -13.97 -4.64
C ARG A 15 -0.70 -13.60 -4.25
N ASP A 16 -1.13 -13.95 -3.04
CA ASP A 16 -2.49 -13.62 -2.56
C ASP A 16 -2.68 -12.10 -2.50
N LEU A 17 -1.66 -11.36 -2.04
CA LEU A 17 -1.68 -9.91 -1.98
C LEU A 17 -1.70 -9.28 -3.39
N PHE A 18 -0.90 -9.82 -4.31
CA PHE A 18 -0.87 -9.37 -5.69
C PHE A 18 -2.22 -9.58 -6.40
N GLU A 19 -2.82 -10.77 -6.24
CA GLU A 19 -4.15 -11.06 -6.75
C GLU A 19 -5.20 -10.13 -6.16
N ARG A 20 -5.10 -9.82 -4.86
CA ARG A 20 -5.97 -8.83 -4.21
C ARG A 20 -5.86 -7.45 -4.85
N TRP A 21 -4.65 -6.96 -5.09
CA TRP A 21 -4.46 -5.67 -5.77
C TRP A 21 -5.01 -5.66 -7.19
N ARG A 22 -4.87 -6.75 -7.92
CA ARG A 22 -5.46 -6.89 -9.25
C ARG A 22 -6.99 -6.85 -9.23
N MET A 23 -7.62 -7.44 -8.22
CA MET A 23 -9.07 -7.35 -8.05
C MET A 23 -9.53 -5.91 -7.83
N PHE A 24 -8.80 -5.11 -7.05
CA PHE A 24 -9.15 -3.69 -6.81
C PHE A 24 -8.93 -2.78 -8.00
N MET A 25 -7.94 -3.07 -8.86
CA MET A 25 -7.73 -2.30 -10.09
C MET A 25 -8.87 -2.42 -11.10
N GLY A 26 -9.55 -3.57 -11.14
CA GLY A 26 -10.51 -3.88 -12.21
C GLY A 26 -9.92 -3.67 -13.62
N ASP A 27 -10.78 -3.37 -14.59
CA ASP A 27 -10.38 -3.16 -15.99
C ASP A 27 -9.85 -1.73 -16.27
N GLY A 28 -10.16 -0.77 -15.39
CA GLY A 28 -9.86 0.65 -15.57
C GLY A 28 -8.56 1.13 -14.93
N GLY A 29 -8.01 0.37 -13.98
CA GLY A 29 -6.90 0.81 -13.14
C GLY A 29 -7.28 2.00 -12.25
N PHE A 30 -6.27 2.63 -11.64
CA PHE A 30 -6.48 3.77 -10.74
C PHE A 30 -6.40 5.11 -11.48
N GLY A 31 -7.45 5.91 -11.37
CA GLY A 31 -7.59 7.19 -12.08
C GLY A 31 -6.81 8.36 -11.49
N ARG A 32 -6.27 8.22 -10.27
CA ARG A 32 -5.55 9.29 -9.55
C ARG A 32 -4.38 8.74 -8.74
N ARG A 33 -3.54 9.64 -8.21
CA ARG A 33 -2.45 9.26 -7.31
C ARG A 33 -3.00 9.02 -5.91
N SER A 34 -2.95 7.78 -5.42
CA SER A 34 -3.52 7.41 -4.12
C SER A 34 -2.62 6.45 -3.36
N LEU A 35 -2.74 6.43 -2.04
CA LEU A 35 -2.21 5.36 -1.19
C LEU A 35 -3.36 4.48 -0.71
N TRP A 36 -3.27 3.18 -0.96
CA TRP A 36 -4.26 2.19 -0.55
C TRP A 36 -3.73 1.37 0.62
N LEU A 37 -4.56 1.21 1.64
CA LEU A 37 -4.26 0.42 2.83
C LEU A 37 -5.25 -0.74 2.93
N ILE A 38 -4.74 -1.97 3.04
CA ILE A 38 -5.51 -3.12 3.49
C ILE A 38 -5.15 -3.37 4.96
N PHE A 39 -6.15 -3.66 5.78
CA PHE A 39 -5.92 -4.02 7.18
C PHE A 39 -6.14 -5.52 7.37
N LEU A 40 -5.12 -6.22 7.84
CA LEU A 40 -5.14 -7.67 8.05
C LEU A 40 -5.05 -8.03 9.52
N ASP A 41 -5.85 -9.01 9.95
CA ASP A 41 -5.65 -9.68 11.24
C ASP A 41 -4.43 -10.64 11.22
N ASP A 42 -4.19 -11.32 12.34
CA ASP A 42 -3.09 -12.26 12.52
C ASP A 42 -3.18 -13.51 11.61
N ARG A 43 -4.38 -13.83 11.11
CA ARG A 43 -4.65 -14.95 10.19
C ARG A 43 -4.57 -14.56 8.73
N GLY A 44 -4.31 -13.28 8.43
CA GLY A 44 -4.29 -12.70 7.10
C GLY A 44 -5.67 -12.38 6.55
N GLN A 45 -6.70 -12.33 7.40
CA GLN A 45 -8.03 -11.91 6.98
C GLN A 45 -8.09 -10.40 6.86
N GLN A 46 -8.54 -9.98 5.69
CA GLN A 46 -8.78 -8.59 5.40
C GLN A 46 -10.04 -8.13 6.15
N SER A 47 -9.92 -6.97 6.82
CA SER A 47 -11.06 -6.19 7.31
C SER A 47 -11.95 -5.71 6.16
N GLU A 48 -13.23 -5.46 6.43
CA GLU A 48 -14.18 -4.97 5.42
C GLU A 48 -13.75 -3.61 4.83
N PHE A 49 -12.86 -2.89 5.52
CA PHE A 49 -12.36 -1.59 5.11
C PHE A 49 -11.12 -1.69 4.21
N LEU A 50 -11.27 -1.25 2.96
CA LEU A 50 -10.19 -0.80 2.09
C LEU A 50 -10.13 0.72 2.18
N MET A 51 -8.99 1.29 2.57
CA MET A 51 -8.87 2.73 2.77
C MET A 51 -8.00 3.35 1.67
N PRO A 52 -8.60 4.07 0.70
CA PRO A 52 -7.85 4.95 -0.19
C PRO A 52 -7.59 6.31 0.50
N ILE A 53 -6.33 6.76 0.42
CA ILE A 53 -5.94 8.13 0.66
C ILE A 53 -5.68 8.73 -0.72
N ASP A 54 -6.66 9.48 -1.21
CA ASP A 54 -6.65 10.03 -2.55
C ASP A 54 -5.84 11.33 -2.63
N ASP A 55 -5.39 11.62 -3.86
CA ASP A 55 -4.70 12.86 -4.22
C ASP A 55 -3.45 13.15 -3.37
N ILE A 56 -2.70 12.09 -3.00
CA ILE A 56 -1.41 12.25 -2.34
C ILE A 56 -0.45 13.05 -3.23
N PRO A 57 0.40 13.94 -2.67
CA PRO A 57 1.29 14.77 -3.46
C PRO A 57 2.32 13.93 -4.25
N MET A 58 2.94 14.55 -5.26
CA MET A 58 3.98 13.89 -6.06
C MET A 58 5.16 13.42 -5.21
N LEU A 59 5.53 14.23 -4.22
CA LEU A 59 6.60 13.94 -3.27
C LEU A 59 6.00 13.86 -1.86
N PRO A 60 6.47 12.93 -1.02
CA PRO A 60 6.07 12.91 0.38
C PRO A 60 6.67 14.11 1.12
N ASP A 61 5.92 14.65 2.07
CA ASP A 61 6.48 15.48 3.14
C ASP A 61 6.45 14.75 4.48
N ALA A 62 7.20 15.28 5.46
CA ALA A 62 7.34 14.64 6.76
C ALA A 62 6.03 14.65 7.58
N ARG A 63 5.12 15.59 7.31
CA ARG A 63 3.86 15.73 8.04
C ARG A 63 2.87 14.67 7.58
N ASP A 64 2.70 14.51 6.28
CA ASP A 64 1.79 13.54 5.68
C ASP A 64 2.21 12.11 6.02
N VAL A 65 3.51 11.83 5.90
CA VAL A 65 4.07 10.51 6.23
C VAL A 65 3.89 10.17 7.72
N ARG A 66 4.09 11.16 8.61
CA ARG A 66 3.82 10.98 10.04
C ARG A 66 2.35 10.71 10.31
N ALA A 67 1.44 11.47 9.69
CA ALA A 67 0.01 11.28 9.86
C ALA A 67 -0.45 9.88 9.43
N ILE A 68 0.12 9.34 8.34
CA ILE A 68 -0.13 7.96 7.89
C ILE A 68 0.41 6.95 8.91
N GLY A 69 1.65 7.13 9.39
CA GLY A 69 2.24 6.27 10.41
C GLY A 69 1.41 6.22 11.70
N ASP A 70 0.99 7.38 12.20
CA ASP A 70 0.16 7.55 13.40
C ASP A 70 -1.25 6.96 13.21
N LEU A 71 -1.83 7.07 12.02
CA LEU A 71 -3.10 6.43 11.67
C LEU A 71 -2.98 4.91 11.75
N ILE A 72 -1.95 4.33 11.12
CA ILE A 72 -1.73 2.89 11.14
C ILE A 72 -1.49 2.42 12.58
N GLY A 73 -0.65 3.12 13.35
CA GLY A 73 -0.39 2.78 14.75
C GLY A 73 -1.67 2.72 15.59
N ARG A 74 -2.48 3.78 15.55
CA ARG A 74 -3.77 3.83 16.26
C ARG A 74 -4.72 2.71 15.85
N LEU A 75 -4.87 2.46 14.55
CA LEU A 75 -5.75 1.39 14.07
C LEU A 75 -5.29 0.02 14.58
N ARG A 76 -3.98 -0.25 14.64
CA ARG A 76 -3.46 -1.51 15.20
C ARG A 76 -3.80 -1.65 16.68
N GLU A 77 -3.68 -0.57 17.45
CA GLU A 77 -4.01 -0.56 18.88
C GLU A 77 -5.52 -0.74 19.14
N GLU A 78 -6.36 -0.07 18.37
CA GLU A 78 -7.82 -0.05 18.58
C GLU A 78 -8.54 -1.30 18.04
N THR A 79 -8.03 -1.90 16.95
CA THR A 79 -8.76 -2.95 16.20
C THR A 79 -8.06 -4.31 16.17
N GLY A 80 -6.84 -4.42 16.71
CA GLY A 80 -6.07 -5.66 16.70
C GLY A 80 -5.49 -6.03 15.32
N VAL A 81 -5.41 -5.07 14.39
CA VAL A 81 -4.78 -5.27 13.09
C VAL A 81 -3.31 -5.67 13.25
N ALA A 82 -2.93 -6.79 12.63
CA ALA A 82 -1.58 -7.31 12.70
C ALA A 82 -0.68 -6.69 11.62
N GLN A 83 -1.19 -6.56 10.39
CA GLN A 83 -0.42 -6.17 9.22
C GLN A 83 -1.20 -5.21 8.32
N VAL A 84 -0.50 -4.24 7.72
CA VAL A 84 -1.09 -3.25 6.80
C VAL A 84 -0.35 -3.23 5.47
N PRO A 85 -0.69 -4.11 4.51
CA PRO A 85 -0.21 -4.00 3.14
C PRO A 85 -0.56 -2.64 2.52
N MET A 86 0.39 -2.10 1.76
CA MET A 86 0.27 -0.78 1.14
C MET A 86 0.50 -0.85 -0.36
N LEU A 87 -0.28 -0.05 -1.10
CA LEU A 87 -0.15 0.12 -2.55
C LEU A 87 -0.23 1.61 -2.88
N ILE A 88 0.79 2.14 -3.54
CA ILE A 88 0.71 3.43 -4.21
C ILE A 88 0.08 3.19 -5.58
N SER A 89 -0.91 3.97 -5.97
CA SER A 89 -1.47 3.93 -7.32
C SER A 89 -1.29 5.25 -8.03
N ARG A 90 -1.14 5.24 -9.36
CA ARG A 90 -1.27 6.45 -10.19
C ARG A 90 -1.58 6.14 -11.66
N PRO A 91 -2.20 7.08 -12.38
CA PRO A 91 -2.28 6.99 -13.83
C PRO A 91 -0.91 7.20 -14.50
N GLY A 92 -0.86 6.94 -15.81
CA GLY A 92 0.30 7.21 -16.64
C GLY A 92 1.23 6.01 -16.83
N ARG A 93 2.52 6.30 -17.09
CA ARG A 93 3.53 5.32 -17.50
C ARG A 93 3.76 4.25 -16.44
N GLU A 94 4.12 3.05 -16.90
CA GLU A 94 4.42 1.90 -16.04
C GLU A 94 5.73 2.02 -15.26
N GLN A 95 6.68 2.83 -15.75
CA GLN A 95 7.98 2.97 -15.09
C GLN A 95 7.82 3.66 -13.73
N MET A 96 8.51 3.15 -12.70
CA MET A 96 8.60 3.80 -11.41
C MET A 96 9.29 5.17 -11.54
N THR A 97 8.65 6.20 -11.00
CA THR A 97 9.20 7.55 -10.92
C THR A 97 9.95 7.76 -9.61
N GLU A 98 10.74 8.83 -9.54
CA GLU A 98 11.40 9.20 -8.29
C GLU A 98 10.41 9.51 -7.16
N GLY A 99 9.28 10.15 -7.46
CA GLY A 99 8.23 10.38 -6.48
C GLY A 99 7.62 9.09 -5.93
N ASP A 100 7.49 8.06 -6.75
CA ASP A 100 7.03 6.73 -6.31
C ASP A 100 8.03 6.13 -5.31
N ARG A 101 9.34 6.18 -5.62
CA ARG A 101 10.39 5.65 -4.74
C ARG A 101 10.49 6.41 -3.43
N ARG A 102 10.48 7.76 -3.47
CA ARG A 102 10.55 8.58 -2.25
C ARG A 102 9.37 8.32 -1.32
N TRP A 103 8.15 8.17 -1.86
CA TRP A 103 6.99 7.75 -1.09
C TRP A 103 7.19 6.37 -0.46
N ALA A 104 7.63 5.38 -1.24
CA ALA A 104 7.88 4.04 -0.72
C ALA A 104 8.90 4.05 0.43
N VAL A 105 10.03 4.76 0.27
CA VAL A 105 11.04 4.90 1.31
C VAL A 105 10.50 5.58 2.56
N ALA A 106 9.75 6.67 2.40
CA ALA A 106 9.20 7.40 3.52
C ALA A 106 8.17 6.56 4.31
N LEU A 107 7.29 5.84 3.61
CA LEU A 107 6.32 4.95 4.23
C LEU A 107 7.00 3.76 4.93
N THR A 108 7.98 3.12 4.29
CA THR A 108 8.76 2.04 4.92
C THR A 108 9.46 2.51 6.19
N ALA A 109 9.98 3.74 6.21
CA ALA A 109 10.56 4.32 7.41
C ALA A 109 9.50 4.59 8.49
N ALA A 110 8.34 5.13 8.12
CA ALA A 110 7.28 5.50 9.06
C ALA A 110 6.65 4.31 9.80
N VAL A 111 6.59 3.15 9.15
CA VAL A 111 6.01 1.94 9.76
C VAL A 111 7.06 0.94 10.25
N ARG A 112 8.36 1.29 10.23
CA ARG A 112 9.46 0.37 10.57
C ARG A 112 9.26 -0.33 11.91
N ASP A 113 8.91 0.43 12.94
CA ASP A 113 8.75 -0.08 14.31
C ASP A 113 7.49 -0.92 14.49
N GLN A 114 6.63 -0.96 13.47
CA GLN A 114 5.42 -1.78 13.43
C GLN A 114 5.68 -3.18 12.84
N HIS A 115 6.93 -3.47 12.45
CA HIS A 115 7.37 -4.74 11.86
C HIS A 115 6.53 -5.17 10.65
N PRO A 116 6.52 -4.35 9.57
CA PRO A 116 5.75 -4.66 8.37
C PRO A 116 6.28 -5.94 7.73
N ARG A 117 5.37 -6.85 7.40
CA ARG A 117 5.70 -8.12 6.70
C ARG A 117 5.71 -7.96 5.18
N TRP A 118 4.96 -7.00 4.66
CA TRP A 118 4.67 -6.89 3.23
C TRP A 118 5.48 -5.77 2.58
N PRO A 119 6.00 -5.99 1.36
CA PRO A 119 6.57 -4.90 0.60
C PRO A 119 5.47 -3.93 0.15
N ILE A 120 5.87 -2.68 -0.08
CA ILE A 120 4.99 -1.69 -0.71
C ILE A 120 4.90 -2.02 -2.20
N HIS A 121 3.71 -1.85 -2.76
CA HIS A 121 3.46 -2.07 -4.18
C HIS A 121 3.21 -0.74 -4.90
N LEU A 122 3.44 -0.72 -6.21
CA LEU A 122 3.02 0.33 -7.12
C LEU A 122 2.05 -0.23 -8.15
N ALA A 123 0.87 0.38 -8.26
CA ALA A 123 -0.04 0.18 -9.38
C ALA A 123 0.06 1.35 -10.36
N THR A 124 0.38 1.01 -11.60
CA THR A 124 0.32 1.90 -12.77
C THR A 124 -0.69 1.34 -13.76
N ARG A 125 -0.79 1.92 -14.96
CA ARG A 125 -1.65 1.39 -16.03
C ARG A 125 -1.40 -0.12 -16.25
N GLY A 126 -2.40 -0.94 -15.94
CA GLY A 126 -2.41 -2.39 -16.21
C GLY A 126 -1.39 -3.24 -15.44
N ARG A 127 -0.63 -2.67 -14.50
CA ARG A 127 0.48 -3.38 -13.85
C ARG A 127 0.60 -3.04 -12.38
N VAL A 128 0.73 -4.07 -11.55
CA VAL A 128 1.21 -3.97 -10.16
C VAL A 128 2.67 -4.42 -10.14
N GLN A 129 3.49 -3.67 -9.43
CA GLN A 129 4.92 -3.90 -9.25
C GLN A 129 5.26 -3.82 -7.77
N VAL A 130 6.32 -4.49 -7.35
CA VAL A 130 6.82 -4.44 -5.98
C VAL A 130 7.96 -3.42 -5.92
N PHE A 131 8.03 -2.59 -4.88
CA PHE A 131 9.25 -1.83 -4.58
C PHE A 131 10.26 -2.79 -3.96
N THR A 132 11.30 -3.12 -4.72
CA THR A 132 12.39 -3.99 -4.25
C THR A 132 13.30 -3.24 -3.28
N PRO A 133 14.13 -3.94 -2.49
CA PRO A 133 15.13 -3.27 -1.65
C PRO A 133 16.02 -2.27 -2.43
N ASP A 134 16.39 -2.59 -3.67
CA ASP A 134 17.21 -1.71 -4.51
C ASP A 134 16.47 -0.41 -4.89
N ASP A 135 15.17 -0.49 -5.15
CA ASP A 135 14.33 0.69 -5.40
C ASP A 135 14.28 1.63 -4.18
N LEU A 136 14.41 1.06 -2.97
CA LEU A 136 14.40 1.82 -1.71
C LEU A 136 15.79 2.40 -1.36
N LEU A 137 16.86 1.82 -1.88
CA LEU A 137 18.22 2.34 -1.69
C LEU A 137 18.52 3.50 -2.66
N GLY A 138 17.99 3.44 -3.88
CA GLY A 138 18.25 4.43 -4.93
C GLY A 138 17.77 5.86 -4.64
N SER A 139 16.78 6.04 -3.75
CA SER A 139 16.21 7.37 -3.45
C SER A 139 16.89 8.12 -2.30
N ARG A 140 17.98 7.58 -1.73
CA ARG A 140 18.76 8.23 -0.65
C ARG A 140 19.78 9.25 -1.17
N ALA A 141 19.94 9.39 -2.47
CA ALA A 141 20.89 10.31 -3.09
C ALA A 141 20.15 11.44 -3.83
N SER A 142 19.77 12.50 -3.10
CA SER A 142 19.68 13.91 -3.56
C SER A 142 19.20 14.80 -2.43
#